data_AF-A0A1B9Y3P2-F1
#
_entry.id   AF-A0A1B9Y3P2-F1
#
_cell.length_a   1.000
_cell.length_b   1.000
_cell.length_c   1.000
_cell.angle_alpha   90.00
_cell.angle_beta   90.00
_cell.angle_gamma   90.00
#
_symmetry.space_group_name_H-M   'P 1'
#
loop_
_entity.id
_entity.type
_entity.pdbx_description
1 polymer ?
#
loop_
_entity_poly.entity_id
_entity_poly.type
_entity_poly.pdbx_seq_one_letter_code
_entity_poly.pdbx_strand_id
1 'polypeptide(L)'
;MNSNSNEYYKNKTAQFVKNWEVKRSNRPLFAFKEALTFSLPFSFIFIFFEVGFSEKFFYKFPLFFFINMVIYFLIAYFISYKFNENSYQKYKKQGF
;
A
#
# COMPACT_ATOMS: atom_id res chain seq x y z
N MET A 1 -4.84 29.28 -16.04
CA MET A 1 -4.41 27.99 -15.46
C MET A 1 -2.96 27.76 -15.88
N ASN A 2 -2.02 27.67 -14.93
CA ASN A 2 -0.60 27.48 -15.24
C ASN A 2 -0.39 26.18 -16.01
N SER A 3 0.15 26.24 -17.23
CA SER A 3 0.47 25.07 -18.06
C SER A 3 1.31 24.03 -17.33
N ASN A 4 2.22 24.47 -16.45
CA ASN A 4 3.11 23.64 -15.66
C ASN A 4 2.38 22.70 -14.68
N SER A 5 1.23 23.10 -14.11
CA SER A 5 0.49 22.20 -13.21
C SER A 5 -0.17 21.07 -13.99
N ASN A 6 -0.70 21.37 -15.19
CA ASN A 6 -1.38 20.39 -16.03
C ASN A 6 -0.40 19.32 -16.54
N GLU A 7 0.82 19.72 -16.92
CA GLU A 7 1.86 18.80 -17.36
C GLU A 7 2.38 17.90 -16.22
N TYR A 8 2.58 18.45 -15.03
CA TYR A 8 2.96 17.67 -13.85
C TYR A 8 1.95 16.56 -13.52
N TYR A 9 0.65 16.87 -13.50
CA TYR A 9 -0.40 15.88 -13.24
C TYR A 9 -0.49 14.83 -14.36
N LYS A 10 -0.27 15.24 -15.62
CA LYS A 10 -0.21 14.32 -16.76
C LYS A 10 0.94 13.31 -16.59
N ASN A 11 2.13 13.78 -16.25
CA ASN A 11 3.29 12.93 -16.02
C ASN A 11 3.09 11.98 -14.83
N LYS A 12 2.53 12.46 -13.72
CA LYS A 12 2.21 11.63 -12.55
C LYS A 12 1.19 10.54 -12.87
N THR A 13 0.18 10.87 -13.67
CA THR A 13 -0.85 9.91 -14.12
C THR A 13 -0.23 8.84 -15.04
N ALA A 14 0.60 9.24 -15.99
CA ALA A 14 1.30 8.31 -16.87
C ALA A 14 2.23 7.35 -16.09
N GLN A 15 2.97 7.88 -15.11
CA GLN A 15 3.78 7.06 -14.21
C GLN A 15 2.93 6.09 -13.38
N PHE A 16 1.79 6.55 -12.85
CA PHE A 16 0.85 5.67 -12.15
C PHE A 16 0.37 4.53 -13.05
N VAL A 17 -0.07 4.83 -14.27
CA VAL A 17 -0.56 3.82 -15.23
C VAL A 17 0.52 2.78 -15.51
N LYS A 18 1.73 3.23 -15.88
CA LYS A 18 2.88 2.36 -16.14
C LYS A 18 3.23 1.48 -14.93
N ASN A 19 3.26 2.06 -13.73
CA ASN A 19 3.60 1.31 -12.51
C ASN A 19 2.50 0.32 -12.13
N TRP A 20 1.23 0.69 -12.28
CA TRP A 20 0.10 -0.17 -11.97
C TRP A 20 0.01 -1.34 -12.94
N GLU A 21 0.36 -1.14 -14.22
CA GLU A 21 0.38 -2.18 -15.24
C GLU A 21 1.32 -3.34 -14.89
N VAL A 22 2.45 -3.06 -14.26
CA VAL A 22 3.34 -4.09 -13.72
C VAL A 22 2.73 -4.78 -12.50
N LYS A 23 2.15 -4.01 -11.57
CA LYS A 23 1.66 -4.50 -10.27
C LYS A 23 0.35 -5.31 -10.37
N ARG A 24 -0.53 -4.99 -11.33
CA ARG A 24 -1.85 -5.62 -11.51
C ARG A 24 -1.80 -7.11 -11.87
N SER A 25 -0.69 -7.58 -12.43
CA SER A 25 -0.53 -8.96 -12.88
C SER A 25 -0.64 -9.99 -11.75
N ASN A 26 -0.25 -9.60 -10.53
CA ASN A 26 -0.28 -10.48 -9.37
C ASN A 26 -0.83 -9.74 -8.14
N ARG A 27 -2.15 -9.82 -7.97
CA ARG A 27 -2.88 -9.21 -6.85
C ARG A 27 -2.41 -9.70 -5.47
N PRO A 28 -2.22 -11.01 -5.21
CA PRO A 28 -1.65 -11.48 -3.94
C PRO A 28 -0.29 -10.86 -3.64
N LEU A 29 0.61 -10.80 -4.63
CA LEU A 29 1.94 -10.22 -4.45
C LEU A 29 1.88 -8.71 -4.17
N PHE A 30 1.02 -7.98 -4.86
CA PHE A 30 0.75 -6.57 -4.57
C PHE A 30 0.29 -6.38 -3.12
N ALA A 31 -0.73 -7.13 -2.70
CA ALA A 31 -1.29 -7.02 -1.36
C ALA A 31 -0.27 -7.38 -0.28
N PHE A 32 0.56 -8.41 -0.51
CA PHE A 32 1.63 -8.80 0.39
C PHE A 32 2.68 -7.70 0.55
N LYS A 33 3.13 -7.07 -0.55
CA LYS A 33 4.13 -5.98 -0.50
C LYS A 33 3.59 -4.74 0.22
N GLU A 34 2.35 -4.36 -0.04
CA GLU A 34 1.68 -3.26 0.67
C GLU A 34 1.52 -3.59 2.16
N ALA A 35 1.05 -4.80 2.47
CA ALA A 35 0.92 -5.26 3.84
C ALA A 35 2.24 -5.23 4.59
N LEU A 36 3.33 -5.69 3.97
CA LEU A 36 4.67 -5.66 4.57
C LEU A 36 5.13 -4.22 4.84
N THR A 37 4.88 -3.31 3.89
CA THR A 37 5.26 -1.89 4.00
C THR A 37 4.59 -1.21 5.19
N PHE A 38 3.32 -1.50 5.46
CA PHE A 38 2.57 -0.89 6.57
C PHE A 38 2.69 -1.67 7.87
N SER A 39 2.56 -2.99 7.83
CA SER A 39 2.56 -3.81 9.05
C SER A 39 3.84 -3.65 9.86
N LEU A 40 5.01 -3.52 9.23
CA LEU A 40 6.26 -3.40 9.94
C LEU A 40 6.30 -2.14 10.85
N PRO A 41 6.21 -0.90 10.33
CA PRO A 41 6.24 0.30 11.17
C PRO A 41 5.05 0.36 12.15
N PHE A 42 3.85 -0.03 11.73
CA PHE A 42 2.70 -0.01 12.63
C PHE A 42 2.82 -1.01 13.78
N SER A 43 3.44 -2.16 13.54
CA SER A 43 3.68 -3.14 14.62
C SER A 43 4.69 -2.61 15.63
N PHE A 44 5.74 -1.91 15.18
CA PHE A 44 6.67 -1.20 16.06
C PHE A 44 5.94 -0.16 16.92
N ILE A 45 5.06 0.65 16.32
CA ILE A 45 4.29 1.67 17.03
C ILE A 45 3.37 1.02 18.07
N PHE A 46 2.56 0.04 17.66
CA PHE A 46 1.58 -0.57 18.56
C PHE A 46 2.22 -1.31 19.73
N ILE A 47 3.27 -2.09 19.48
CA ILE A 47 3.94 -2.79 20.57
C ILE A 47 4.67 -1.82 21.50
N PHE A 48 5.22 -0.72 20.98
CA PHE A 48 5.85 0.30 21.80
C PHE A 48 4.85 0.94 22.77
N PHE A 49 3.63 1.22 22.31
CA PHE A 49 2.54 1.70 23.18
C PHE A 49 2.08 0.65 24.20
N GLU A 50 2.11 -0.63 23.85
CA GLU A 50 1.67 -1.73 24.72
C GLU A 50 2.68 -2.06 25.82
N VAL A 51 3.98 -2.16 25.49
CA VAL A 51 5.01 -2.68 26.42
C VAL A 51 6.30 -1.87 26.50
N GLY A 52 6.42 -0.75 25.79
CA GLY A 52 7.63 0.08 25.74
C GLY A 52 8.87 -0.69 25.26
N PHE A 53 10.05 -0.30 25.76
CA PHE A 53 11.34 -0.97 25.51
C PHE A 53 11.62 -2.14 26.47
N SER A 54 10.59 -2.81 26.99
CA SER A 54 10.79 -3.99 27.83
C SER A 54 11.20 -5.21 27.01
N GLU A 55 11.73 -6.24 27.67
CA GLU A 55 12.00 -7.55 27.04
C GLU A 55 10.75 -8.17 26.40
N LYS A 56 9.55 -7.72 26.83
CA LYS A 56 8.26 -8.10 26.26
C LYS A 56 8.06 -7.68 24.82
N PHE A 57 8.82 -6.68 24.37
CA PHE A 57 8.85 -6.23 23.01
C PHE A 57 9.18 -7.39 22.06
N PHE A 58 10.29 -8.09 22.30
CA PHE A 58 10.81 -9.06 21.33
C PHE A 58 9.90 -10.29 21.16
N TYR A 59 9.30 -10.77 22.24
CA TYR A 59 8.46 -11.97 22.16
C TYR A 59 7.01 -11.67 21.72
N LYS A 60 6.49 -10.46 21.96
CA LYS A 60 5.16 -10.07 21.46
C LYS A 60 5.19 -9.52 20.03
N PHE A 61 6.33 -8.99 19.57
CA PHE A 61 6.43 -8.37 18.24
C PHE A 61 5.93 -9.28 17.10
N PRO A 62 6.31 -10.57 17.03
CA PRO A 62 5.84 -11.45 15.95
C PRO A 62 4.31 -11.56 15.89
N LEU A 63 3.63 -11.59 17.03
CA LEU A 63 2.16 -11.66 17.09
C LEU A 63 1.52 -10.36 16.57
N PHE A 64 2.00 -9.21 17.04
CA PHE A 64 1.53 -7.91 16.56
C PHE A 64 1.80 -7.72 15.07
N PHE A 65 3.00 -8.11 14.62
CA PHE A 65 3.36 -8.12 13.21
C PHE A 65 2.44 -8.99 12.37
N PHE A 66 2.16 -10.22 12.81
CA PHE A 66 1.25 -11.12 12.12
C PHE A 66 -0.16 -10.55 12.02
N ILE A 67 -0.71 -10.02 13.11
CA ILE A 67 -2.06 -9.42 13.13
C ILE A 67 -2.13 -8.24 12.15
N ASN A 68 -1.14 -7.32 12.21
CA ASN A 68 -1.08 -6.19 11.29
C ASN A 68 -0.91 -6.65 9.84
N MET A 69 -0.06 -7.64 9.59
CA MET A 69 0.12 -8.23 8.26
C MET A 69 -1.21 -8.73 7.68
N VAL A 70 -1.99 -9.49 8.46
CA VAL A 70 -3.29 -10.00 8.00
C VAL A 70 -4.26 -8.85 7.71
N ILE A 71 -4.38 -7.87 8.61
CA ILE A 71 -5.28 -6.73 8.44
C ILE A 71 -4.92 -5.93 7.18
N TYR A 72 -3.66 -5.51 7.05
CA TYR A 72 -3.21 -4.72 5.90
C TYR A 72 -3.24 -5.53 4.60
N PHE A 73 -2.99 -6.85 4.66
CA PHE A 73 -3.15 -7.72 3.49
C PHE A 73 -4.59 -7.73 3.01
N LEU A 74 -5.56 -7.93 3.89
CA LEU A 74 -6.98 -7.93 3.53
C LEU A 74 -7.42 -6.58 2.96
N ILE A 75 -7.00 -5.47 3.58
CA ILE A 75 -7.27 -4.12 3.07
C ILE A 75 -6.66 -3.95 1.69
N ALA A 76 -5.37 -4.27 1.51
CA ALA A 76 -4.69 -4.10 0.24
C ALA A 76 -5.29 -4.99 -0.85
N TYR A 77 -5.63 -6.23 -0.50
CA TYR A 77 -6.18 -7.22 -1.40
C TYR A 77 -7.57 -6.84 -1.87
N PHE A 78 -8.50 -6.54 -0.97
CA PHE A 78 -9.91 -6.30 -1.34
C PHE A 78 -10.21 -4.85 -1.69
N ILE A 79 -9.62 -3.90 -0.96
CA ILE A 79 -9.97 -2.49 -1.03
C ILE A 79 -8.98 -1.77 -1.94
N SER A 80 -7.71 -1.67 -1.55
CA SER A 80 -6.72 -0.84 -2.28
C SER A 80 -6.53 -1.29 -3.72
N TYR A 81 -6.50 -2.61 -3.96
CA TYR A 81 -6.43 -3.14 -5.32
C TYR A 81 -7.61 -2.66 -6.19
N LYS A 82 -8.84 -2.73 -5.67
CA LYS A 82 -10.04 -2.32 -6.42
C LYS A 82 -10.02 -0.82 -6.71
N PHE A 83 -9.60 0.01 -5.75
CA PHE A 83 -9.46 1.45 -5.95
C PHE A 83 -8.43 1.80 -7.03
N ASN A 84 -7.26 1.18 -6.97
CA ASN A 84 -6.20 1.40 -7.96
C ASN A 84 -6.61 0.89 -9.35
N GLU A 85 -7.26 -0.27 -9.43
CA GLU A 85 -7.75 -0.82 -10.70
C GLU A 85 -8.84 0.08 -11.32
N ASN A 86 -9.78 0.58 -10.53
CA ASN A 86 -10.79 1.52 -11.01
C ASN A 86 -10.15 2.82 -11.54
N SER A 87 -9.17 3.36 -10.82
CA SER A 87 -8.42 4.54 -11.24
C SER A 87 -7.65 4.29 -12.54
N TYR A 88 -6.97 3.14 -12.64
CA TYR A 88 -6.27 2.73 -13.85
C TYR A 88 -7.19 2.65 -15.06
N GLN A 89 -8.34 1.98 -14.94
CA GLN A 89 -9.31 1.88 -16.04
C GLN A 89 -9.85 3.25 -16.45
N LYS A 90 -10.05 4.16 -15.49
CA LYS A 90 -10.44 5.54 -15.77
C LYS A 90 -9.37 6.27 -16.59
N TYR A 91 -8.09 6.18 -16.20
CA TYR A 91 -7.00 6.84 -16.91
C TYR A 91 -6.72 6.24 -18.28
N LYS A 92 -6.80 4.91 -18.44
CA LYS A 92 -6.70 4.25 -19.75
C LYS A 92 -7.75 4.77 -20.73
N LYS A 93 -9.01 4.94 -20.29
CA LYS A 93 -10.09 5.52 -21.12
C LYS A 93 -9.83 6.97 -21.54
N GLN A 94 -8.99 7.69 -20.79
CA GLN A 94 -8.59 9.07 -21.09
C GLN A 94 -7.35 9.13 -22.01
N GLY A 95 -6.83 8.00 -22.47
CA GLY A 95 -5.70 7.93 -23.40
C GLY A 95 -4.31 7.90 -22.75
N PHE A 96 -4.22 7.50 -21.46
CA PHE A 96 -2.95 7.28 -20.76
C PHE A 96 -2.41 5.84 -20.91
#